data_AF-A0A6N9DGU9-F1
#
_entry.id   AF-A0A6N9DGU9-F1
#
_cell.length_a   1.000
_cell.length_b   1.000
_cell.length_c   1.000
_cell.angle_alpha   90.00
_cell.angle_beta   90.00
_cell.angle_gamma   90.00
#
_symmetry.space_group_name_H-M   'P 1'
#
loop_
_entity.id
_entity.type
_entity.pdbx_description
1 polymer ?
#
loop_
_entity_poly.entity_id
_entity_poly.type
_entity_poly.pdbx_seq_one_letter_code
_entity_poly.pdbx_strand_id
1 'polypeptide(L)'
;MAFTPIQQAAPTTENDFRAIKISIASPQIVRKWSWGEVKKAETINYRTLRPERDGLFCERIFGPTRDFECYCGKYKRQRDMRMRREGFVCDQCKVEVTRASVRRERMGHINLAAPVAHIWFSKGTPSRMSIILDITPRNLERVLYFSCYIITSVDEEARLQAITELTDYREQELGRIEEERLQYSVSEQDEEFLAMLIERIVDLHNTLGVDP
;
A
#
# COMPACT_ATOMS: atom_id res chain seq x y z
N MET A 1 -25.11 32.98 -18.93
CA MET A 1 -25.82 31.70 -19.15
C MET A 1 -26.23 31.18 -17.79
N ALA A 2 -27.53 31.21 -17.50
CA ALA A 2 -28.08 30.89 -16.18
C ALA A 2 -28.14 29.37 -15.99
N PHE A 3 -27.58 28.89 -14.88
CA PHE A 3 -27.76 27.51 -14.43
C PHE A 3 -29.17 27.36 -13.85
N THR A 4 -30.03 26.62 -14.53
CA THR A 4 -31.34 26.23 -14.01
C THR A 4 -31.17 25.12 -12.97
N PRO A 5 -31.87 25.17 -11.83
CA PRO A 5 -31.80 24.13 -10.83
C PRO A 5 -32.60 22.91 -11.30
N ILE A 6 -32.02 21.72 -11.11
CA ILE A 6 -32.66 20.44 -11.40
C ILE A 6 -33.79 20.24 -10.39
N GLN A 7 -35.04 20.31 -10.86
CA GLN A 7 -36.22 20.00 -10.04
C GLN A 7 -36.17 18.54 -9.59
N GLN A 8 -36.31 18.32 -8.29
CA GLN A 8 -36.39 16.99 -7.68
C GLN A 8 -37.76 16.39 -7.96
N ALA A 9 -37.81 15.33 -8.77
CA ALA A 9 -39.00 14.52 -8.97
C ALA A 9 -39.14 13.49 -7.83
N ALA A 10 -40.38 13.25 -7.38
CA ALA A 10 -40.74 12.28 -6.35
C ALA A 10 -40.46 10.83 -6.80
N PRO A 11 -40.10 9.91 -5.90
CA PRO A 11 -39.72 8.55 -6.29
C PRO A 11 -40.94 7.65 -6.53
N THR A 12 -41.16 7.27 -7.79
CA THR A 12 -42.02 6.16 -8.21
C THR A 12 -41.22 4.85 -8.24
N THR A 13 -41.90 3.75 -7.93
CA THR A 13 -41.37 2.40 -7.74
C THR A 13 -41.00 1.68 -9.05
N GLU A 14 -40.06 2.23 -9.81
CA GLU A 14 -39.37 1.55 -10.91
C GLU A 14 -37.87 1.85 -10.82
N ASN A 15 -37.02 0.90 -11.24
CA ASN A 15 -35.55 1.00 -11.20
C ASN A 15 -35.02 2.09 -12.16
N ASP A 16 -35.30 3.35 -11.86
CA ASP A 16 -34.97 4.50 -12.69
C ASP A 16 -33.55 5.00 -12.40
N PHE A 17 -32.56 4.10 -12.50
CA PHE A 17 -31.15 4.50 -12.48
C PHE A 17 -30.75 4.96 -13.88
N ARG A 18 -30.37 6.24 -14.03
CA ARG A 18 -29.98 6.82 -15.33
C ARG A 18 -28.56 6.42 -15.79
N ALA A 19 -27.65 6.18 -14.84
CA ALA A 19 -26.26 5.85 -15.15
C ALA A 19 -25.59 5.12 -13.99
N ILE A 20 -24.59 4.29 -14.31
CA ILE A 20 -23.72 3.61 -13.34
C ILE A 20 -22.32 4.20 -13.49
N LYS A 21 -21.72 4.62 -12.38
CA LYS A 21 -20.34 5.12 -12.33
C LYS A 21 -19.48 4.16 -11.53
N ILE A 22 -18.31 3.84 -12.07
CA ILE A 22 -17.27 3.06 -11.38
C ILE A 22 -16.11 4.00 -11.07
N SER A 23 -15.59 3.92 -9.85
CA SER A 23 -14.47 4.73 -9.36
C SER A 23 -13.64 3.96 -8.35
N ILE A 24 -12.38 4.36 -8.18
CA ILE A 24 -11.50 3.81 -7.15
C ILE A 24 -12.03 4.20 -5.77
N ALA A 25 -12.15 3.21 -4.87
CA ALA A 25 -12.56 3.43 -3.50
C ALA A 25 -11.40 3.96 -2.66
N SER A 26 -11.58 5.09 -1.98
CA SER A 26 -10.61 5.57 -1.00
C SER A 26 -10.68 4.72 0.29
N PRO A 27 -9.62 4.72 1.12
CA PRO A 27 -9.63 3.99 2.39
C PRO A 27 -10.78 4.40 3.32
N GLN A 28 -11.20 5.68 3.26
CA GLN A 28 -12.33 6.20 4.03
C GLN A 28 -13.67 5.60 3.55
N ILE A 29 -13.84 5.44 2.23
CA ILE A 29 -15.05 4.82 1.64
C ILE A 29 -15.14 3.35 2.05
N VAL A 30 -14.03 2.61 1.98
CA VAL A 30 -13.98 1.20 2.41
C VAL A 30 -14.38 1.05 3.89
N ARG A 31 -13.89 1.95 4.75
CA ARG A 31 -14.29 1.98 6.16
C ARG A 31 -15.78 2.30 6.34
N LYS A 32 -16.34 3.21 5.52
CA LYS A 32 -17.77 3.57 5.57
C LYS A 32 -18.69 2.41 5.18
N TRP A 33 -18.26 1.56 4.24
CA TRP A 33 -19.01 0.36 3.85
C TRP A 33 -18.93 -0.76 4.89
N SER A 34 -17.92 -0.72 5.74
CA SER A 34 -17.67 -1.79 6.68
C SER A 34 -18.51 -1.69 7.95
N TRP A 35 -19.02 -2.84 8.38
CA TRP A 35 -19.73 -3.01 9.64
C TRP A 35 -18.81 -3.40 10.81
N GLY A 36 -17.52 -3.65 10.53
CA GLY A 36 -16.56 -4.02 11.55
C GLY A 36 -15.25 -4.57 10.98
N GLU A 37 -14.24 -4.54 11.83
CA GLU A 37 -12.89 -5.05 11.53
C GLU A 37 -12.81 -6.55 11.86
N VAL A 38 -12.29 -7.34 10.92
CA VAL A 38 -11.93 -8.74 11.15
C VAL A 38 -10.49 -8.81 11.65
N LYS A 39 -10.31 -9.32 12.87
CA LYS A 39 -9.00 -9.38 13.55
C LYS A 39 -8.38 -10.77 13.54
N LYS A 40 -9.21 -11.81 13.53
CA LYS A 40 -8.76 -13.20 13.58
C LYS A 40 -9.02 -13.89 12.26
N ALA A 41 -8.12 -14.79 11.88
CA ALA A 41 -8.29 -15.66 10.72
C ALA A 41 -9.24 -16.85 10.98
N GLU A 42 -9.69 -17.01 12.23
CA GLU A 42 -10.60 -18.09 12.65
C GLU A 42 -11.94 -17.99 11.90
N THR A 43 -12.51 -19.13 11.52
CA THR A 43 -13.75 -19.22 10.75
C THR A 43 -14.92 -19.68 11.63
N ILE A 44 -14.98 -20.98 11.89
CA ILE A 44 -16.00 -21.64 12.69
C ILE A 44 -15.34 -22.62 13.65
N ASN A 45 -15.95 -22.80 14.82
CA ASN A 45 -15.55 -23.81 15.77
C ASN A 45 -15.92 -25.20 15.25
N TYR A 46 -14.98 -26.14 15.26
CA TYR A 46 -15.20 -27.49 14.74
C TYR A 46 -16.20 -28.31 15.57
N ARG A 47 -16.31 -28.09 16.88
CA ARG A 47 -17.24 -28.85 17.74
C ARG A 47 -18.65 -28.28 17.68
N THR A 48 -18.77 -26.96 17.82
CA THR A 48 -20.09 -26.32 17.96
C THR A 48 -20.66 -25.86 16.63
N LEU A 49 -19.88 -25.87 15.54
CA LEU A 49 -20.23 -25.31 14.23
C LEU A 49 -20.69 -23.85 14.30
N ARG A 50 -20.21 -23.14 15.33
CA ARG A 50 -20.55 -21.72 15.55
C ARG A 50 -19.40 -20.84 15.07
N PRO A 51 -19.69 -19.67 14.49
CA PRO A 51 -18.65 -18.74 14.08
C PRO A 51 -17.85 -18.24 15.28
N GLU A 52 -16.55 -18.04 15.07
CA GLU A 52 -15.67 -17.47 16.09
C GLU A 52 -15.85 -15.94 16.20
N ARG A 53 -15.56 -15.39 17.38
CA ARG A 53 -15.66 -13.93 17.61
C ARG A 53 -14.50 -13.21 16.91
N ASP A 54 -14.82 -12.12 16.22
CA ASP A 54 -13.89 -11.30 15.41
C ASP A 54 -13.17 -12.08 14.29
N GLY A 55 -13.69 -13.27 13.96
CA GLY A 55 -13.27 -14.09 12.83
C GLY A 55 -13.96 -13.73 11.52
N LEU A 56 -13.62 -14.48 10.46
CA LEU A 56 -14.12 -14.26 9.10
C LEU A 56 -15.65 -14.40 8.96
N PHE A 57 -16.30 -15.13 9.87
CA PHE A 57 -17.76 -15.33 9.86
C PHE A 57 -18.47 -14.71 11.06
N CYS A 58 -17.81 -13.80 11.78
CA CYS A 58 -18.33 -13.22 13.02
C CYS A 58 -19.72 -12.60 12.86
N GLU A 59 -20.68 -13.05 13.66
CA GLU A 59 -22.08 -12.56 13.60
C GLU A 59 -22.22 -11.10 14.02
N ARG A 60 -21.28 -10.57 14.82
CA ARG A 60 -21.28 -9.16 15.23
C ARG A 60 -21.07 -8.22 14.03
N ILE A 61 -20.28 -8.64 13.05
CA ILE A 61 -19.90 -7.85 11.88
C ILE A 61 -20.90 -8.10 10.75
N PHE A 62 -21.06 -9.36 10.37
CA PHE A 62 -21.84 -9.74 9.19
C PHE A 62 -23.33 -9.92 9.47
N GLY A 63 -23.74 -10.04 10.74
CA GLY A 63 -25.12 -10.32 11.13
C GLY A 63 -25.35 -11.79 11.53
N PRO A 64 -26.54 -12.13 12.04
CA PRO A 64 -26.81 -13.42 12.65
C PRO A 64 -26.88 -14.57 11.63
N THR A 65 -26.47 -15.79 12.03
CA THR A 65 -26.54 -16.98 11.14
C THR A 65 -27.97 -17.45 10.92
N ARG A 66 -28.85 -17.23 11.91
CA ARG A 66 -30.26 -17.62 11.89
C ARG A 66 -31.13 -16.39 12.10
N ASP A 67 -32.31 -16.39 11.50
CA ASP A 67 -33.23 -15.27 11.58
C ASP A 67 -33.65 -15.00 13.03
N PHE A 68 -33.47 -13.75 13.45
CA PHE A 68 -33.87 -13.26 14.77
C PHE A 68 -33.29 -14.09 15.94
N GLU A 69 -32.08 -14.62 15.78
CA GLU A 69 -31.33 -15.33 16.82
C GLU A 69 -29.96 -14.67 17.05
N CYS A 70 -29.63 -14.37 18.30
CA CYS A 70 -28.30 -13.86 18.66
C CYS A 70 -27.32 -15.01 18.97
N TYR A 71 -26.01 -14.75 18.83
CA TYR A 71 -24.95 -15.74 19.09
C TYR A 71 -25.05 -16.45 20.45
N CYS A 72 -25.30 -15.71 21.53
CA CYS A 72 -25.36 -16.27 22.88
C CYS A 72 -26.62 -17.11 23.13
N GLY A 73 -27.63 -17.02 22.26
CA GLY A 73 -28.90 -17.72 22.42
C GLY A 73 -29.82 -17.16 23.50
N LYS A 74 -29.47 -16.03 24.15
CA LYS A 74 -30.36 -15.30 25.08
C LYS A 74 -31.66 -14.87 24.38
N TYR A 75 -31.51 -14.42 23.14
CA TYR A 75 -32.59 -13.99 22.26
C TYR A 75 -32.75 -15.05 21.16
N LYS A 76 -33.71 -15.96 21.33
CA LYS A 76 -34.07 -17.06 20.42
C LYS A 76 -35.58 -17.07 20.22
N ARG A 77 -36.05 -16.70 19.02
CA ARG A 77 -37.45 -16.73 18.53
C ARG A 77 -38.42 -15.65 19.03
N GLN A 78 -39.26 -15.27 18.07
CA GLN A 78 -40.50 -14.49 17.99
C GLN A 78 -41.41 -14.26 19.22
N ARG A 79 -41.22 -14.94 20.36
CA ARG A 79 -42.13 -14.80 21.52
C ARG A 79 -41.86 -13.53 22.33
N ASP A 80 -40.65 -12.99 22.27
CA ASP A 80 -40.33 -11.71 22.90
C ASP A 80 -40.71 -10.55 21.97
N MET A 81 -41.90 -9.98 22.18
CA MET A 81 -42.43 -8.83 21.43
C MET A 81 -41.50 -7.60 21.39
N ARG A 82 -40.47 -7.53 22.26
CA ARG A 82 -39.48 -6.43 22.27
C ARG A 82 -38.54 -6.44 21.06
N MET A 83 -38.46 -7.54 20.30
CA MET A 83 -37.60 -7.70 19.11
C MET A 83 -38.24 -7.17 17.82
N ARG A 84 -39.47 -6.66 17.87
CA ARG A 84 -40.18 -6.09 16.70
C ARG A 84 -39.65 -4.71 16.29
N ARG A 85 -38.80 -4.08 17.11
CA ARG A 85 -38.04 -2.89 16.71
C ARG A 85 -36.84 -3.36 15.88
N GLU A 86 -36.79 -2.92 14.62
CA GLU A 86 -35.62 -3.08 13.77
C GLU A 86 -34.38 -2.49 14.48
N GLY A 87 -33.25 -3.19 14.45
CA GLY A 87 -31.99 -2.71 15.04
C GLY A 87 -31.75 -3.05 16.51
N PHE A 88 -32.44 -4.04 17.10
CA PHE A 88 -32.13 -4.48 18.46
C PHE A 88 -30.78 -5.22 18.55
N VAL A 89 -29.86 -4.73 19.39
CA VAL A 89 -28.53 -5.31 19.60
C VAL A 89 -28.45 -6.02 20.95
N CYS A 90 -27.96 -7.26 20.98
CA CYS A 90 -27.82 -8.03 22.22
C CYS A 90 -26.75 -7.44 23.15
N ASP A 91 -27.05 -7.26 24.44
CA ASP A 91 -26.10 -6.68 25.40
C ASP A 91 -24.81 -7.51 25.60
N GLN A 92 -24.93 -8.83 25.52
CA GLN A 92 -23.86 -9.78 25.85
C GLN A 92 -22.94 -10.11 24.67
N CYS A 93 -23.54 -10.44 23.51
CA CYS A 93 -22.77 -10.81 22.32
C CYS A 93 -22.63 -9.69 21.29
N LYS A 94 -23.32 -8.57 21.49
CA LYS A 94 -23.36 -7.42 20.57
C LYS A 94 -23.78 -7.75 19.14
N VAL A 95 -24.43 -8.90 18.94
CA VAL A 95 -25.04 -9.29 17.67
C VAL A 95 -26.38 -8.60 17.54
N GLU A 96 -26.61 -8.01 16.38
CA GLU A 96 -27.88 -7.42 16.00
C GLU A 96 -28.87 -8.53 15.62
N VAL A 97 -30.08 -8.47 16.19
CA VAL A 97 -31.12 -9.48 15.99
C VAL A 97 -31.94 -9.09 14.76
N THR A 98 -31.47 -9.51 13.58
CA THR A 98 -32.10 -9.25 12.28
C THR A 98 -32.28 -10.55 11.48
N ARG A 99 -32.72 -10.43 10.22
CA ARG A 99 -32.76 -11.54 9.28
C ARG A 99 -31.34 -11.92 8.86
N ALA A 100 -31.09 -13.20 8.65
CA ALA A 100 -29.81 -13.72 8.17
C ALA A 100 -29.47 -13.24 6.74
N SER A 101 -30.46 -12.71 6.00
CA SER A 101 -30.26 -12.14 4.66
C SER A 101 -29.24 -11.00 4.63
N VAL A 102 -29.12 -10.23 5.72
CA VAL A 102 -28.17 -9.10 5.81
C VAL A 102 -26.70 -9.54 5.64
N ARG A 103 -26.38 -10.81 5.91
CA ARG A 103 -25.03 -11.37 5.72
C ARG A 103 -24.54 -11.33 4.27
N ARG A 104 -25.45 -11.15 3.30
CA ARG A 104 -25.13 -11.04 1.87
C ARG A 104 -24.80 -9.61 1.44
N GLU A 105 -25.15 -8.62 2.25
CA GLU A 105 -25.02 -7.20 1.94
C GLU A 105 -23.97 -6.50 2.80
N ARG A 106 -23.78 -6.96 4.04
CA ARG A 106 -22.81 -6.37 4.98
C ARG A 106 -21.38 -6.73 4.61
N MET A 107 -20.54 -5.70 4.47
CA MET A 107 -19.11 -5.85 4.22
C MET A 107 -18.30 -5.75 5.52
N GLY A 108 -17.21 -6.50 5.59
CA GLY A 108 -16.16 -6.36 6.62
C GLY A 108 -14.93 -5.67 6.02
N HIS A 109 -14.02 -5.21 6.88
CA HIS A 109 -12.71 -4.74 6.44
C HIS A 109 -11.61 -5.32 7.33
N ILE A 110 -10.38 -5.27 6.83
CA ILE A 110 -9.16 -5.61 7.57
C ILE A 110 -8.28 -4.37 7.56
N ASN A 111 -7.78 -3.97 8.72
CA ASN A 111 -6.81 -2.90 8.80
C ASN A 111 -5.41 -3.48 8.57
N LEU A 112 -4.75 -3.03 7.50
CA LEU A 112 -3.41 -3.48 7.15
C LEU A 112 -2.38 -2.71 7.98
N ALA A 113 -1.37 -3.41 8.50
CA ALA A 113 -0.28 -2.79 9.25
C ALA A 113 0.63 -1.94 8.35
N ALA A 114 0.75 -2.31 7.08
CA ALA A 114 1.53 -1.61 6.06
C ALA A 114 0.69 -1.40 4.80
N PRO A 115 0.93 -0.32 4.04
CA PRO A 115 0.26 -0.11 2.76
C PRO A 115 0.68 -1.19 1.75
N VAL A 116 -0.28 -1.65 0.94
CA VAL A 116 -0.07 -2.67 -0.09
C VAL A 116 -0.51 -2.12 -1.44
N ALA A 117 0.31 -2.35 -2.47
CA ALA A 117 -0.05 -2.00 -3.84
C ALA A 117 -1.12 -2.96 -4.39
N HIS A 118 -2.17 -2.41 -5.00
CA HIS A 118 -3.21 -3.23 -5.61
C HIS A 118 -2.69 -3.87 -6.90
N ILE A 119 -2.75 -5.20 -6.97
CA ILE A 119 -2.13 -6.00 -8.05
C ILE A 119 -2.57 -5.57 -9.46
N TRP A 120 -3.83 -5.17 -9.65
CA TRP A 120 -4.33 -4.73 -10.95
C TRP A 120 -3.60 -3.49 -11.51
N PHE A 121 -3.11 -2.59 -10.66
CA PHE A 121 -2.41 -1.38 -11.10
C PHE A 121 -0.89 -1.57 -11.19
N SER A 122 -0.34 -2.52 -10.43
CA SER A 122 1.09 -2.86 -10.46
C SER A 122 1.45 -3.81 -11.60
N LYS A 123 0.73 -4.94 -11.72
CA LYS A 123 1.04 -6.05 -12.64
C LYS A 123 0.21 -6.06 -13.93
N GLY A 124 -0.82 -5.22 -14.03
CA GLY A 124 -1.60 -5.11 -15.27
C GLY A 124 -0.73 -4.63 -16.42
N THR A 125 -0.94 -5.15 -17.63
CA THR A 125 -0.24 -4.70 -18.84
C THR A 125 -1.16 -3.76 -19.64
N PRO A 126 -0.82 -2.48 -19.84
CA PRO A 126 0.34 -1.76 -19.30
C PRO A 126 0.17 -1.37 -17.82
N SER A 127 1.28 -1.32 -17.08
CA SER A 127 1.24 -1.03 -15.63
C SER A 127 0.92 0.43 -15.41
N ARG A 128 -0.24 0.71 -14.80
CA ARG A 128 -0.71 2.08 -14.56
C ARG A 128 0.20 2.81 -13.57
N MET A 129 0.74 2.11 -12.58
CA MET A 129 1.71 2.69 -11.65
C MET A 129 3.03 3.05 -12.32
N SER A 130 3.54 2.18 -13.19
CA SER A 130 4.76 2.41 -13.97
C SER A 130 4.65 3.67 -14.83
N ILE A 131 3.50 3.87 -15.50
CA ILE A 131 3.25 5.06 -16.32
C ILE A 131 3.22 6.34 -15.49
N ILE A 132 2.57 6.31 -14.32
CA ILE A 132 2.45 7.52 -13.46
C ILE A 132 3.81 7.93 -12.87
N LEU A 133 4.65 6.95 -12.52
CA LEU A 133 5.95 7.19 -11.91
C LEU A 133 7.10 7.33 -12.92
N ASP A 134 6.85 7.06 -14.20
CA ASP A 134 7.86 6.98 -15.25
C ASP A 134 9.01 6.00 -14.93
N ILE A 135 8.68 4.84 -14.37
CA ILE A 135 9.64 3.80 -14.00
C ILE A 135 9.33 2.55 -14.81
N THR A 136 10.36 1.84 -15.30
CA THR A 136 10.15 0.56 -15.99
C THR A 136 9.44 -0.46 -15.07
N PRO A 137 8.53 -1.30 -15.60
CA PRO A 137 7.76 -2.23 -14.77
C PRO A 137 8.67 -3.22 -14.02
N ARG A 138 9.82 -3.56 -14.60
CA ARG A 138 10.85 -4.41 -13.96
C ARG A 138 11.46 -3.75 -12.73
N ASN A 139 11.77 -2.46 -12.80
CA ASN A 139 12.33 -1.73 -11.65
C ASN A 139 11.27 -1.50 -10.57
N LEU A 140 10.03 -1.19 -10.95
CA LEU A 140 8.92 -1.06 -10.00
C LEU A 140 8.69 -2.37 -9.22
N GLU A 141 8.73 -3.51 -9.91
CA GLU A 141 8.61 -4.82 -9.27
C GLU A 141 9.72 -5.10 -8.25
N ARG A 142 10.97 -4.76 -8.58
CA ARG A 142 12.10 -4.91 -7.65
C ARG A 142 11.90 -4.08 -6.37
N VAL A 143 11.32 -2.89 -6.48
CA VAL A 143 11.01 -2.06 -5.30
C VAL A 143 9.87 -2.68 -4.49
N LEU A 144 8.80 -3.15 -5.14
CA LEU A 144 7.64 -3.75 -4.47
C LEU A 144 7.98 -5.04 -3.72
N TYR A 145 8.91 -5.84 -4.23
CA TYR A 145 9.41 -7.05 -3.58
C TYR A 145 10.66 -6.81 -2.72
N PHE A 146 10.91 -5.56 -2.30
CA PHE A 146 11.99 -5.20 -1.39
C PHE A 146 13.39 -5.62 -1.87
N SER A 147 13.59 -5.76 -3.18
CA SER A 147 14.89 -6.11 -3.79
C SER A 147 15.77 -4.89 -4.03
N CYS A 148 15.16 -3.71 -4.22
CA CYS A 148 15.86 -2.43 -4.39
C CYS A 148 15.12 -1.33 -3.63
N TYR A 149 15.87 -0.33 -3.16
CA TYR A 149 15.31 0.89 -2.60
C TYR A 149 15.05 1.92 -3.69
N ILE A 150 14.10 2.81 -3.43
CA ILE A 150 13.85 4.00 -4.26
C ILE A 150 14.06 5.23 -3.40
N ILE A 151 14.77 6.21 -3.94
CA ILE A 151 14.99 7.49 -3.28
C ILE A 151 13.66 8.27 -3.34
N THR A 152 13.10 8.58 -2.18
CA THR A 152 11.81 9.30 -2.08
C THR A 152 11.98 10.81 -2.09
N SER A 153 13.05 11.31 -1.48
CA SER A 153 13.37 12.72 -1.40
C SER A 153 14.88 12.89 -1.33
N VAL A 154 15.38 13.94 -1.97
CA VAL A 154 16.79 14.35 -1.90
C VAL A 154 16.82 15.77 -1.36
N ASP A 155 17.71 16.01 -0.39
CA ASP A 155 18.04 17.36 0.05
C ASP A 155 19.02 17.96 -0.96
N GLU A 156 18.59 18.99 -1.69
CA GLU A 156 19.38 19.59 -2.76
C GLU A 156 20.54 20.42 -2.25
N GLU A 157 20.41 21.08 -1.09
CA GLU A 157 21.47 21.94 -0.54
C GLU A 157 22.64 21.09 -0.06
N ALA A 158 22.34 20.07 0.73
CA ALA A 158 23.34 19.10 1.18
C ALA A 158 23.98 18.35 0.00
N ARG A 159 23.19 18.02 -1.03
CA ARG A 159 23.71 17.40 -2.26
C ARG A 159 24.70 18.32 -2.97
N LEU A 160 24.38 19.61 -3.12
CA LEU A 160 25.25 20.57 -3.80
C LEU A 160 26.55 20.77 -3.03
N GLN A 161 26.48 20.93 -1.70
CA GLN A 161 27.67 21.05 -0.85
C GLN A 161 28.57 19.82 -1.00
N ALA A 162 28.00 18.62 -0.88
CA ALA A 162 28.76 17.38 -1.05
C ALA A 162 29.37 17.26 -2.46
N ILE A 163 28.65 17.66 -3.51
CA ILE A 163 29.19 17.67 -4.87
C ILE A 163 30.38 18.62 -4.96
N THR A 164 30.28 19.85 -4.44
CA THR A 164 31.37 20.84 -4.47
C THR A 164 32.59 20.36 -3.71
N GLU A 165 32.41 19.83 -2.50
CA GLU A 165 33.52 19.28 -1.71
C GLU A 165 34.23 18.12 -2.44
N LEU A 166 33.47 17.23 -3.06
CA LEU A 166 34.03 16.12 -3.84
C LEU A 166 34.72 16.57 -5.12
N THR A 167 34.21 17.61 -5.79
CA THR A 167 34.87 18.17 -6.99
C THR A 167 36.19 18.84 -6.62
N ASP A 168 36.22 19.61 -5.53
CA ASP A 168 37.42 20.28 -5.08
C ASP A 168 38.50 19.27 -4.67
N TYR A 169 38.10 18.21 -3.95
CA TYR A 169 39.00 17.10 -3.61
C TYR A 169 39.57 16.42 -4.87
N ARG A 170 38.72 16.16 -5.86
CA ARG A 170 39.15 15.55 -7.13
C ARG A 170 40.17 16.41 -7.88
N GLU A 171 39.96 17.73 -7.95
CA GLU A 171 40.89 18.64 -8.62
C GLU A 171 42.26 18.70 -7.92
N GLN A 172 42.27 18.71 -6.59
CA GLN A 172 43.53 18.68 -5.83
C GLN A 172 44.32 17.39 -6.07
N GLU A 173 43.66 16.23 -6.08
CA GLU A 173 44.33 14.96 -6.36
C GLU A 173 44.85 14.88 -7.81
N LEU A 174 44.09 15.39 -8.79
CA LEU A 174 44.56 15.48 -10.18
C LEU A 174 45.81 16.38 -10.30
N GLY A 175 45.83 17.52 -9.60
CA GLY A 175 46.99 18.41 -9.57
C GLY A 175 48.24 17.72 -9.00
N ARG A 176 48.10 16.97 -7.90
CA ARG A 176 49.22 16.18 -7.33
C ARG A 176 49.74 15.14 -8.30
N ILE A 177 48.83 14.39 -8.95
CA ILE A 177 49.21 13.38 -9.95
C ILE A 177 49.95 14.03 -11.13
N GLU A 178 49.51 15.22 -11.56
CA GLU A 178 50.15 15.93 -12.67
C GLU A 178 51.54 16.47 -12.30
N GLU A 179 51.71 16.97 -11.07
CA GLU A 179 53.02 17.36 -10.53
C GLU A 179 53.98 16.15 -10.43
N GLU A 180 53.51 15.02 -9.88
CA GLU A 180 54.28 13.77 -9.80
C GLU A 180 54.69 13.27 -11.20
N ARG A 181 53.77 13.32 -12.17
CA ARG A 181 54.05 12.95 -13.57
C ARG A 181 55.10 13.86 -14.21
N LEU A 182 55.04 15.16 -13.97
CA LEU A 182 56.06 16.11 -14.45
C LEU A 182 57.41 15.83 -13.82
N GLN A 183 57.46 15.50 -12.53
CA GLN A 183 58.68 15.13 -11.82
C GLN A 183 59.32 13.84 -12.38
N TYR A 184 58.51 12.85 -12.72
CA TYR A 184 58.98 11.57 -13.29
C TYR A 184 59.40 11.67 -14.75
N SER A 185 58.81 12.59 -15.54
CA SER A 185 59.23 12.84 -16.95
C SER A 185 60.66 13.38 -17.08
N VAL A 186 61.29 13.75 -15.97
CA VAL A 186 62.69 14.19 -15.88
C VAL A 186 63.64 13.01 -15.55
N SER A 187 63.12 11.82 -15.23
CA SER A 187 63.90 10.62 -14.91
C SER A 187 63.45 9.42 -15.77
N GLU A 188 64.23 9.02 -16.77
CA GLU A 188 64.02 7.80 -17.56
C GLU A 188 63.97 6.54 -16.67
N GLN A 189 62.78 6.02 -16.34
CA GLN A 189 62.47 4.61 -16.00
C GLN A 189 60.97 4.32 -16.21
N ASP A 190 60.60 3.91 -17.43
CA ASP A 190 59.21 3.96 -17.92
C ASP A 190 58.31 2.75 -17.57
N GLU A 191 58.82 1.61 -17.09
CA GLU A 191 57.99 0.38 -16.93
C GLU A 191 57.33 0.20 -15.55
N GLU A 192 58.02 0.48 -14.44
CA GLU A 192 57.44 0.32 -13.09
C GLU A 192 56.38 1.39 -12.76
N PHE A 193 56.56 2.60 -13.32
CA PHE A 193 55.65 3.72 -13.08
C PHE A 193 54.28 3.50 -13.75
N LEU A 194 54.26 2.92 -14.96
CA LEU A 194 53.02 2.56 -15.64
C LEU A 194 52.23 1.49 -14.88
N ALA A 195 52.90 0.50 -14.29
CA ALA A 195 52.25 -0.53 -13.47
C ALA A 195 51.61 0.07 -12.20
N MET A 196 52.33 0.96 -11.52
CA MET A 196 51.85 1.65 -10.31
C MET A 196 50.68 2.60 -10.59
N LEU A 197 50.71 3.33 -11.73
CA LEU A 197 49.61 4.21 -12.16
C LEU A 197 48.34 3.42 -12.50
N ILE A 198 48.47 2.26 -13.14
CA ILE A 198 47.33 1.41 -13.49
C ILE A 198 46.65 0.88 -12.22
N GLU A 199 47.42 0.40 -11.23
CA GLU A 199 46.85 -0.03 -9.93
C GLU A 199 46.13 1.13 -9.22
N ARG A 200 46.73 2.33 -9.20
CA ARG A 200 46.15 3.49 -8.51
C ARG A 200 44.87 4.00 -9.19
N ILE A 201 44.80 3.96 -10.52
CA ILE A 201 43.59 4.32 -11.27
C ILE A 201 42.48 3.30 -11.02
N VAL A 202 42.82 2.01 -10.91
CA VAL A 202 41.86 0.95 -10.55
C VAL A 202 41.33 1.16 -9.13
N ASP A 203 42.20 1.53 -8.18
CA ASP A 203 41.78 1.85 -6.81
C ASP A 203 40.89 3.10 -6.73
N LEU A 204 41.19 4.14 -7.53
CA LEU A 204 40.35 5.33 -7.65
C LEU A 204 38.98 5.01 -8.27
N HIS A 205 38.93 4.14 -9.27
CA HIS A 205 37.68 3.66 -9.85
C HIS A 205 36.84 2.87 -8.83
N ASN A 206 37.48 1.98 -8.06
CA ASN A 206 36.82 1.17 -7.03
C ASN A 206 36.34 2.00 -5.83
N THR A 207 37.06 3.06 -5.46
CA THR A 207 36.69 3.94 -4.32
C THR A 207 35.61 4.95 -4.67
N LEU A 208 35.54 5.41 -5.92
CA LEU A 208 34.47 6.29 -6.41
C LEU A 208 33.18 5.55 -6.77
N GLY A 209 33.19 4.21 -6.74
CA GLY A 209 32.00 3.39 -6.97
C GLY A 209 31.37 3.57 -8.34
N VAL A 210 32.15 3.98 -9.34
CA VAL A 210 31.72 4.06 -10.73
C VAL A 210 32.04 2.71 -11.36
N ASP A 211 31.13 1.75 -11.27
CA ASP A 211 31.24 0.54 -12.09
C ASP A 211 31.20 0.93 -13.58
N PRO A 212 31.93 0.22 -14.48
CA PRO A 212 32.03 0.55 -15.90
C PRO A 212 30.69 0.50 -16.67
#